data_AF-A0AA39GEJ7-F1
#
_entry.id   AF-A0AA39GEJ7-F1
#
_cell.length_a   1.000
_cell.length_b   1.000
_cell.length_c   1.000
_cell.angle_alpha   90.00
_cell.angle_beta   90.00
_cell.angle_gamma   90.00
#
_symmetry.space_group_name_H-M   'P 1'
#
loop_
_entity.id
_entity.type
_entity.pdbx_description
1 polymer ?
#
loop_
_entity_poly.entity_id
_entity_poly.type
_entity_poly.pdbx_seq_one_letter_code
_entity_poly.pdbx_strand_id
1 'polypeptide(L)'
;MVFLNLLTFGLWSKVGRLTHYAFDAVLISTILAGMKRSTGLTFKTDKIAGDNKDVNKWLDKYLGVGEWVMDQSVAIAGSSGYFERTR
;
A
#
# COMPACT_ATOMS: atom_id res chain seq x y z
N MET A 1 11.36 27.08 24.96
CA MET A 1 10.20 26.31 24.44
C MET A 1 9.83 26.62 22.98
N VAL A 2 9.96 27.87 22.50
CA VAL A 2 9.55 28.24 21.12
C VAL A 2 10.38 27.56 20.00
N PHE A 3 11.69 27.40 20.20
CA PHE A 3 12.58 26.78 19.20
C PHE A 3 12.28 25.29 18.95
N LEU A 4 11.86 24.56 20.00
CA LEU A 4 11.49 23.14 19.91
C LEU A 4 10.16 22.95 19.16
N ASN A 5 9.21 23.88 19.32
CA ASN A 5 7.95 23.90 18.57
C ASN A 5 8.18 24.20 17.08
N LEU A 6 9.13 25.09 16.74
CA LEU A 6 9.44 25.42 15.36
C LEU A 6 10.12 24.26 14.62
N LEU A 7 11.05 23.56 15.30
CA LEU A 7 11.61 22.30 14.80
C LEU A 7 10.53 21.22 14.66
N THR A 8 9.63 21.09 15.63
CA THR A 8 8.51 20.14 15.58
C THR A 8 7.54 20.45 14.44
N PHE A 9 7.18 21.71 14.21
CA PHE A 9 6.31 22.11 13.10
C PHE A 9 6.95 21.88 11.72
N GLY A 10 8.24 22.21 11.60
CA GLY A 10 9.01 21.94 10.39
C GLY A 10 9.16 20.44 10.10
N LEU A 11 9.37 19.63 11.14
CA LEU A 11 9.43 18.18 11.06
C LEU A 11 8.05 17.58 10.73
N TRP A 12 6.98 18.12 11.31
CA TRP A 12 5.59 17.69 11.06
C TRP A 12 5.20 17.87 9.59
N SER A 13 5.66 18.94 8.94
CA SER A 13 5.46 19.13 7.49
C SER A 13 6.16 18.06 6.64
N LYS A 14 7.26 17.48 7.13
CA LYS A 14 7.99 16.39 6.47
C LYS A 14 7.34 15.03 6.77
N VAL A 15 6.85 14.82 7.99
CA VAL A 15 6.09 13.64 8.39
C VAL A 15 4.77 13.53 7.60
N GLY A 16 4.09 14.65 7.37
CA GLY A 16 2.88 14.69 6.53
C GLY A 16 3.14 14.21 5.09
N ARG A 17 4.23 14.69 4.46
CA ARG A 17 4.63 14.25 3.12
C ARG A 17 5.08 12.79 3.09
N LEU A 18 5.80 12.34 4.12
CA LEU A 18 6.21 10.94 4.25
C LEU A 18 4.99 10.02 4.37
N THR A 19 3.99 10.42 5.16
CA THR A 19 2.73 9.68 5.32
C THR A 19 1.99 9.61 3.99
N HIS A 20 1.97 10.71 3.23
CA HIS A 20 1.36 10.73 1.91
C HIS A 20 2.03 9.73 0.96
N TYR A 21 3.36 9.70 0.89
CA TYR A 21 4.08 8.74 0.07
C TYR A 21 3.89 7.30 0.54
N ALA A 22 3.80 7.06 1.85
CA ALA A 22 3.49 5.74 2.38
C ALA A 22 2.07 5.31 1.99
N PHE A 23 1.10 6.23 2.03
CA PHE A 23 -0.26 5.98 1.60
C PHE A 23 -0.33 5.69 0.10
N ASP A 24 0.35 6.49 -0.73
CA ASP A 24 0.43 6.29 -2.18
C ASP A 24 1.08 4.94 -2.51
N ALA A 25 2.12 4.55 -1.77
CA ALA A 25 2.73 3.24 -1.92
C ALA A 25 1.71 2.13 -1.61
N VAL A 26 0.92 2.23 -0.53
CA VAL A 26 -0.12 1.24 -0.23
C VAL A 26 -1.23 1.21 -1.31
N LEU A 27 -1.61 2.36 -1.86
CA LEU A 27 -2.58 2.41 -2.95
C LEU A 27 -2.07 1.70 -4.20
N ILE A 28 -0.82 1.95 -4.59
CA ILE A 28 -0.19 1.29 -5.74
C ILE A 28 -0.15 -0.23 -5.52
N SER A 29 0.24 -0.70 -4.33
CA SER A 29 0.26 -2.14 -4.06
C SER A 29 -1.14 -2.76 -4.09
N THR A 30 -2.14 -2.04 -3.58
CA THR A 30 -3.55 -2.49 -3.61
C THR A 30 -4.09 -2.58 -5.03
N ILE A 31 -3.75 -1.62 -5.91
CA ILE A 31 -4.12 -1.66 -7.34
C ILE A 31 -3.45 -2.85 -8.03
N LEU A 32 -2.16 -3.09 -7.79
CA LEU A 32 -1.44 -4.23 -8.35
C LEU A 32 -2.02 -5.57 -7.87
N ALA A 33 -2.39 -5.65 -6.59
CA ALA A 33 -3.09 -6.80 -6.02
C ALA A 33 -4.47 -7.01 -6.68
N GLY A 34 -5.23 -5.93 -6.89
CA GLY A 34 -6.49 -5.94 -7.62
C GLY A 34 -6.35 -6.42 -9.06
N MET A 35 -5.33 -5.94 -9.78
CA MET A 35 -4.99 -6.41 -11.13
C MET A 35 -4.69 -7.91 -11.15
N LYS A 36 -3.84 -8.38 -10.24
CA LYS A 36 -3.51 -9.82 -10.09
C LYS A 36 -4.77 -10.64 -9.86
N ARG A 37 -5.71 -10.18 -9.02
CA ARG A 37 -6.94 -10.90 -8.72
C ARG A 37 -7.99 -10.85 -9.84
N SER A 38 -8.10 -9.73 -10.55
CA SER A 38 -9.08 -9.54 -11.62
C SER A 38 -8.64 -10.13 -12.96
N THR A 39 -7.33 -10.18 -13.24
CA THR A 39 -6.80 -10.57 -14.56
C THR A 39 -5.86 -11.77 -14.51
N GLY A 40 -5.38 -12.16 -13.32
CA GLY A 40 -4.37 -13.21 -13.15
C GLY A 40 -2.93 -12.76 -13.44
N LEU A 41 -2.71 -11.52 -13.89
CA LEU A 41 -1.36 -11.02 -14.16
C LEU A 41 -0.62 -10.69 -12.86
N THR A 42 0.47 -11.42 -12.60
CA THR A 42 1.35 -11.14 -11.45
C THR A 42 2.44 -10.15 -11.84
N PHE A 43 2.79 -9.27 -10.93
CA PHE A 43 3.94 -8.40 -11.10
C PHE A 43 5.21 -9.24 -11.00
N LYS A 44 6.07 -9.18 -12.02
CA LYS A 44 7.34 -9.94 -12.04
C LYS A 44 8.39 -9.22 -11.21
N THR A 45 8.41 -9.48 -9.91
CA THR A 45 9.40 -8.94 -8.96
C THR A 45 10.84 -9.29 -9.37
N ASP A 46 11.05 -10.47 -9.95
CA ASP A 46 12.34 -10.92 -10.49
C ASP A 46 12.95 -10.00 -11.55
N LYS A 47 12.12 -9.35 -12.39
CA LYS A 47 12.63 -8.42 -13.41
C LYS A 47 13.10 -7.09 -12.83
N ILE A 48 12.67 -6.75 -11.62
CA ILE A 48 12.97 -5.45 -10.97
C ILE A 48 14.03 -5.63 -9.88
N ALA A 49 13.99 -6.73 -9.13
CA ALA A 49 14.96 -7.03 -8.09
C ALA A 49 16.28 -7.63 -8.63
N GLY A 50 16.27 -8.21 -9.84
CA GLY A 50 17.40 -8.98 -10.35
C GLY A 50 17.71 -10.17 -9.45
N ASP A 51 19.00 -10.44 -9.20
CA ASP A 51 19.47 -11.52 -8.29
C ASP A 51 19.43 -11.15 -6.79
N ASN A 52 18.99 -9.94 -6.43
CA ASN A 52 18.94 -9.52 -5.03
C ASN A 52 17.70 -10.10 -4.32
N LYS A 53 17.91 -11.22 -3.63
CA LYS A 53 16.90 -11.91 -2.81
C LYS A 53 16.22 -11.00 -1.77
N ASP A 54 16.93 -10.04 -1.22
CA ASP A 54 16.37 -9.11 -0.22
C ASP A 54 15.36 -8.14 -0.82
N VAL A 55 15.61 -7.66 -2.05
CA VAL A 55 14.70 -6.77 -2.77
C VAL A 55 13.46 -7.53 -3.21
N ASN A 56 13.62 -8.77 -3.69
CA ASN A 56 12.48 -9.64 -3.99
C ASN A 56 11.60 -9.86 -2.76
N LYS A 57 12.20 -10.21 -1.62
CA LYS A 57 11.46 -10.40 -0.36
C LYS A 57 10.74 -9.12 0.10
N TRP A 58 11.33 -7.95 -0.14
CA TRP A 58 10.70 -6.68 0.18
C TRP A 58 9.53 -6.35 -0.77
N LEU A 59 9.69 -6.59 -2.07
CA LEU A 59 8.62 -6.44 -3.06
C LEU A 59 7.46 -7.41 -2.80
N ASP A 60 7.75 -8.66 -2.43
CA ASP A 60 6.73 -9.65 -2.08
C ASP A 60 5.92 -9.19 -0.86
N LYS A 61 6.61 -8.65 0.16
CA LYS A 61 5.93 -8.04 1.32
C LYS A 61 5.08 -6.84 0.91
N TYR A 62 5.61 -5.97 0.05
CA TYR A 62 4.91 -4.77 -0.40
C TYR A 62 3.65 -5.12 -1.20
N LEU A 63 3.72 -6.08 -2.12
CA LEU A 63 2.55 -6.60 -2.85
C LEU A 63 1.58 -7.32 -1.90
N GLY A 64 2.08 -8.06 -0.91
CA GLY A 64 1.26 -8.72 0.10
C GLY A 64 0.47 -7.73 0.97
N VAL A 65 1.02 -6.56 1.28
CA VAL A 65 0.27 -5.48 1.96
C VAL A 65 -0.93 -5.05 1.11
N GLY A 66 -0.75 -4.91 -0.21
CA GLY A 66 -1.83 -4.54 -1.12
C GLY A 66 -2.95 -5.59 -1.17
N GLU A 67 -2.60 -6.88 -1.17
CA GLU A 67 -3.57 -7.98 -1.10
C GLU A 67 -4.36 -7.95 0.21
N TRP A 68 -3.67 -7.76 1.34
CA TRP A 68 -4.31 -7.65 2.65
C TRP A 68 -5.26 -6.44 2.73
N VAL A 69 -4.84 -5.27 2.25
CA VAL A 69 -5.69 -4.07 2.21
C VAL A 69 -6.91 -4.30 1.33
N MET A 70 -6.74 -4.94 0.17
CA MET A 70 -7.85 -5.29 -0.70
C MET A 70 -8.85 -6.22 0.01
N ASP A 71 -8.37 -7.27 0.68
CA ASP A 71 -9.24 -8.21 1.40
C ASP A 71 -10.00 -7.54 2.55
N GLN A 72 -9.35 -6.66 3.32
CA GLN A 72 -10.01 -5.89 4.36
C GLN A 72 -11.05 -4.92 3.78
N SER A 73 -10.73 -4.25 2.67
CA SER A 73 -11.69 -3.34 2.01
C SER A 73 -12.94 -4.08 1.55
N VAL A 74 -12.81 -5.30 1.02
CA VAL A 74 -13.94 -6.13 0.59
C VAL A 74 -14.74 -6.63 1.80
N ALA A 75 -14.08 -7.01 2.90
CA ALA A 75 -14.75 -7.43 4.12
C ALA A 75 -15.58 -6.29 4.74
N ILE A 76 -15.03 -5.07 4.74
CA ILE A 76 -15.74 -3.86 5.21
C ILE A 76 -16.89 -3.53 4.25
N ALA A 77 -16.64 -3.54 2.94
CA ALA A 77 -17.68 -3.28 1.94
C ALA A 77 -18.84 -4.27 2.08
N GLY A 78 -18.55 -5.57 2.16
CA GLY A 78 -19.55 -6.63 2.28
C GLY A 78 -20.29 -6.67 3.62
N SER A 79 -19.72 -6.09 4.69
CA SER A 79 -20.41 -5.94 5.98
C SER A 79 -21.22 -4.65 6.08
N SER A 80 -20.98 -3.68 5.19
CA SER A 80 -21.75 -2.45 5.15
C SER A 80 -22.99 -2.59 4.27
N GLY A 81 -24.12 -2.03 4.71
CA GLY A 81 -25.38 -2.04 3.96
C GLY A 81 -25.39 -1.17 2.70
N TYR A 82 -24.24 -0.57 2.34
CA TYR A 82 -24.08 0.26 1.14
C TYR A 82 -23.66 -0.55 -0.09
N PHE A 83 -23.17 -1.78 0.08
CA PHE A 83 -22.75 -2.62 -1.03
C PHE A 83 -23.64 -3.84 -1.13
N GLU A 84 -24.09 -4.10 -2.35
CA GLU A 84 -24.79 -5.32 -2.69
C GLU A 84 -23.84 -6.27 -3.42
N ARG A 85 -23.93 -7.56 -3.13
CA ARG A 85 -23.18 -8.59 -3.84
C ARG A 85 -23.93 -8.98 -5.10
N THR A 86 -23.58 -8.38 -6.23
CA THR A 86 -24.28 -8.59 -7.52
C THR A 86 -23.72 -9.76 -8.34
N ARG A 87 -22.83 -10.59 -7.80
CA ARG A 87 -22.24 -11.76 -8.49
C ARG A 87 -22.22 -13.00 -7.60
#